data_AF-A0A896TAR6-F1
#
_entry.id   AF-A0A896TAR6-F1
#
_cell.length_a   1.000
_cell.length_b   1.000
_cell.length_c   1.000
_cell.angle_alpha   90.00
_cell.angle_beta   90.00
_cell.angle_gamma   90.00
#
_symmetry.space_group_name_H-M   'P 1'
#
loop_
_entity.id
_entity.type
_entity.pdbx_description
1 polymer ?
#
loop_
_entity_poly.entity_id
_entity_poly.type
_entity_poly.pdbx_seq_one_letter_code
_entity_poly.pdbx_strand_id
1 'polypeptide(L)'
;MRVANPFHQCGVASLKLYQALEPETWGKLMGRVNGANFAALYGGTVALGYRGVTLPKGHTWESYVNFLLKTLSKEMRQVYLKKFQSSLTYWTKNGGALPEKVVRELEETDLQFENLGNPKNNRNYKQEHKVIRFKKYPDDVPIKNFRLVPSYKRMCITILKNDTSCQYMGFGQTKDELQKKKVAMKKWESFL
;
A
#
# COMPACT_ATOMS: atom_id res chain seq x y z
N MET A 1 27.75 -13.96 2.14
CA MET A 1 26.87 -13.24 1.17
C MET A 1 25.43 -13.69 1.43
N ARG A 2 24.49 -12.79 1.78
CA ARG A 2 23.07 -13.18 1.99
C ARG A 2 22.33 -13.06 0.66
N VAL A 3 21.81 -14.18 0.15
CA VAL A 3 20.95 -14.18 -1.04
C VAL A 3 19.57 -13.65 -0.62
N ALA A 4 19.07 -12.65 -1.33
CA ALA A 4 17.76 -12.06 -1.07
C ALA A 4 16.64 -13.03 -1.48
N ASN A 5 15.54 -13.08 -0.72
CA ASN A 5 14.38 -13.92 -1.06
C ASN A 5 13.74 -13.43 -2.38
N PRO A 6 13.58 -14.29 -3.41
CA PRO A 6 13.09 -13.88 -4.72
C PRO A 6 11.63 -13.39 -4.71
N PHE A 7 10.86 -13.68 -3.66
CA PHE A 7 9.46 -13.27 -3.50
C PHE A 7 9.28 -11.90 -2.82
N HIS A 8 10.37 -11.21 -2.46
CA HIS A 8 10.24 -9.85 -1.95
C HIS A 8 9.87 -8.87 -3.07
N GLN A 9 9.40 -7.67 -2.71
CA GLN A 9 8.85 -6.70 -3.66
C GLN A 9 9.75 -6.39 -4.88
N CYS A 10 11.06 -6.17 -4.68
CA CYS A 10 12.00 -5.93 -5.78
C CYS A 10 12.47 -7.20 -6.54
N GLY A 11 12.22 -8.42 -6.04
CA GLY A 11 12.63 -9.68 -6.67
C GLY A 11 11.53 -10.32 -7.53
N VAL A 12 10.27 -10.03 -7.23
CA VAL A 12 9.09 -10.62 -7.88
C VAL A 12 9.10 -10.47 -9.41
N ALA A 13 9.55 -9.33 -9.94
CA ALA A 13 9.62 -9.10 -11.39
C ALA A 13 10.64 -10.01 -12.11
N SER A 14 11.60 -10.56 -11.38
CA SER A 14 12.64 -11.45 -11.90
C SER A 14 12.28 -12.93 -11.79
N LEU A 15 11.14 -13.29 -11.18
CA LEU A 15 10.71 -14.70 -11.02
C LEU A 15 10.57 -15.44 -12.34
N LYS A 16 10.17 -14.75 -13.41
CA LYS A 16 10.14 -15.31 -14.78
C LYS A 16 11.50 -15.84 -15.27
N LEU A 17 12.61 -15.30 -14.74
CA LEU A 17 13.95 -15.78 -15.09
C LEU A 17 14.23 -17.13 -14.44
N TYR A 18 13.82 -17.34 -13.19
CA TYR A 18 13.94 -18.65 -12.53
C TYR A 18 13.12 -19.72 -13.27
N GLN A 19 11.91 -19.36 -13.73
CA GLN A 19 11.10 -20.24 -14.55
C GLN A 19 11.78 -20.64 -15.87
N ALA A 20 12.48 -19.71 -16.52
CA ALA A 20 13.15 -19.95 -17.80
C ALA A 20 14.48 -20.71 -17.66
N LEU A 21 15.24 -20.41 -16.59
CA LEU A 21 16.57 -20.98 -16.36
C LEU A 21 16.55 -22.33 -15.65
N GLU A 22 15.61 -22.55 -14.71
CA GLU A 22 15.50 -23.76 -13.91
C GLU A 22 14.06 -24.32 -13.90
N PRO A 23 13.56 -24.83 -15.04
CA PRO A 23 12.17 -25.26 -15.16
C PRO A 23 11.79 -26.42 -14.22
N GLU A 24 12.71 -27.35 -13.94
CA GLU A 24 12.45 -28.46 -13.01
C GLU A 24 12.29 -27.99 -11.56
N THR A 25 13.19 -27.11 -11.11
CA THR A 25 13.10 -26.48 -9.77
C THR A 25 11.84 -25.63 -9.68
N TRP A 26 11.52 -24.88 -10.74
CA TRP A 26 10.29 -24.09 -10.83
C TRP A 26 9.03 -24.96 -10.68
N GLY A 27 8.98 -26.12 -11.33
CA GLY A 27 7.88 -27.08 -11.17
C GLY A 27 7.67 -27.53 -9.73
N LYS A 28 8.76 -27.82 -8.99
CA LYS A 28 8.69 -28.16 -7.56
C LYS A 28 8.26 -26.97 -6.70
N LEU A 29 8.74 -25.76 -7.03
CA LEU A 29 8.40 -24.52 -6.34
C LEU A 29 6.91 -24.19 -6.47
N MET A 30 6.36 -24.41 -7.66
CA MET A 30 4.94 -24.21 -7.97
C MET A 30 4.00 -25.01 -7.07
N GLY A 31 4.39 -26.24 -6.70
CA GLY A 31 3.62 -27.07 -5.76
C GLY A 31 3.72 -26.63 -4.29
N ARG A 32 4.68 -25.76 -3.95
CA ARG A 32 4.94 -25.33 -2.56
C ARG A 32 4.51 -23.89 -2.29
N VAL A 33 4.62 -23.02 -3.28
CA VAL A 33 4.42 -21.57 -3.11
C VAL A 33 3.21 -21.11 -3.91
N ASN A 34 2.10 -20.93 -3.20
CA ASN A 34 0.88 -20.38 -3.78
C ASN A 34 1.13 -18.98 -4.35
N GLY A 35 0.72 -18.76 -5.60
CA GLY A 35 0.90 -17.50 -6.30
C GLY A 35 2.26 -17.30 -6.97
N ALA A 36 3.17 -18.27 -6.93
CA ALA A 36 4.47 -18.18 -7.61
C ALA A 36 4.32 -17.96 -9.13
N ASN A 37 3.44 -18.71 -9.81
CA ASN A 37 3.19 -18.52 -11.26
C ASN A 37 2.58 -17.15 -11.55
N PHE A 38 1.61 -16.74 -10.73
CA PHE A 38 0.98 -15.43 -10.88
C PHE A 38 2.00 -14.30 -10.74
N ALA A 39 2.90 -14.41 -9.76
CA ALA A 39 3.98 -13.46 -9.54
C ALA A 39 5.01 -13.49 -10.69
N ALA A 40 5.33 -14.65 -11.27
CA ALA A 40 6.22 -14.74 -12.44
C ALA A 40 5.62 -14.08 -13.68
N LEU A 41 4.33 -14.29 -13.94
CA LEU A 41 3.63 -13.73 -15.09
C LEU A 41 3.41 -12.21 -14.96
N TYR A 42 2.89 -11.76 -13.81
CA TYR A 42 2.40 -10.40 -13.64
C TYR A 42 3.29 -9.51 -12.78
N GLY A 43 4.27 -10.06 -12.07
CA GLY A 43 5.13 -9.36 -11.11
C GLY A 43 5.91 -8.19 -11.68
N GLY A 44 6.24 -8.25 -12.98
CA GLY A 44 6.91 -7.19 -13.73
C GLY A 44 5.96 -6.29 -14.52
N THR A 45 4.65 -6.34 -14.25
CA THR A 45 3.65 -5.62 -15.05
C THR A 45 2.88 -4.58 -14.22
N VAL A 46 2.27 -3.63 -14.91
CA VAL A 46 1.42 -2.60 -14.29
C VAL A 46 0.22 -3.18 -13.54
N ALA A 47 -0.19 -4.41 -13.86
CA ALA A 47 -1.28 -5.11 -13.18
C ALA A 47 -1.02 -5.29 -11.67
N LEU A 48 0.24 -5.45 -11.25
CA LEU A 48 0.65 -5.51 -9.83
C LEU A 48 1.32 -4.24 -9.34
N GLY A 49 1.11 -3.13 -10.05
CA GLY A 49 1.69 -1.84 -9.71
C GLY A 49 3.20 -1.78 -9.92
N TYR A 50 3.78 -2.58 -10.83
CA TYR A 50 5.19 -2.49 -11.18
C TYR A 50 5.45 -1.24 -12.03
N ARG A 51 6.34 -0.36 -11.54
CA ARG A 51 6.70 0.95 -12.15
C ARG A 51 5.54 1.94 -12.36
N GLY A 52 4.31 1.57 -12.06
CA GLY A 52 3.14 2.44 -12.15
C GLY A 52 1.86 1.63 -11.97
N VAL A 53 0.74 2.33 -11.80
CA VAL A 53 -0.61 1.76 -11.82
C VAL A 53 -1.44 2.50 -12.85
N THR A 54 -2.26 1.76 -13.59
CA THR A 54 -3.20 2.31 -14.57
C THR A 54 -4.61 2.06 -14.09
N LEU A 55 -5.45 3.09 -14.14
CA LEU A 55 -6.86 2.98 -13.83
C LEU A 55 -7.56 2.23 -14.98
N PRO A 56 -8.30 1.13 -14.71
CA PRO A 56 -9.04 0.44 -15.76
C PRO A 56 -10.09 1.35 -16.42
N LYS A 57 -10.36 1.14 -17.72
CA LYS A 57 -11.35 1.93 -18.46
C LYS A 57 -12.72 1.86 -17.78
N GLY A 58 -13.39 3.01 -17.64
CA GLY A 58 -14.72 3.10 -17.03
C GLY A 58 -14.76 3.09 -15.51
N HIS A 59 -13.61 3.09 -14.82
CA HIS A 59 -13.53 3.16 -13.37
C HIS A 59 -12.99 4.51 -12.88
N THR A 60 -13.45 4.95 -11.70
CA THR A 60 -12.70 5.84 -10.79
C THR A 60 -11.84 5.01 -9.84
N TRP A 61 -10.83 5.60 -9.19
CA TRP A 61 -10.04 4.85 -8.20
C TRP A 61 -10.91 4.35 -7.06
N GLU A 62 -11.90 5.13 -6.60
CA GLU A 62 -12.92 4.73 -5.62
C GLU A 62 -13.68 3.47 -6.05
N SER A 63 -14.21 3.46 -7.27
CA SER A 63 -14.93 2.30 -7.81
C SER A 63 -14.00 1.08 -7.94
N TYR A 64 -12.73 1.31 -8.28
CA TYR A 64 -11.75 0.25 -8.44
C TYR A 64 -11.31 -0.34 -7.09
N VAL A 65 -11.10 0.48 -6.05
CA VAL A 65 -10.90 -0.01 -4.67
C VAL A 65 -12.06 -0.91 -4.26
N ASN A 66 -13.29 -0.47 -4.49
CA ASN A 66 -14.48 -1.24 -4.14
C ASN A 66 -14.55 -2.57 -4.89
N PHE A 67 -14.20 -2.59 -6.18
CA PHE A 67 -14.07 -3.82 -6.96
C PHE A 67 -13.00 -4.73 -6.37
N LEU A 68 -11.78 -4.24 -6.16
CA LEU A 68 -10.67 -5.02 -5.62
C LEU A 68 -11.01 -5.62 -4.26
N LEU A 69 -11.57 -4.83 -3.34
CA LEU A 69 -12.00 -5.31 -2.04
C LEU A 69 -13.03 -6.44 -2.15
N LYS A 70 -13.98 -6.35 -3.10
CA LYS A 70 -14.98 -7.40 -3.36
C LYS A 70 -14.37 -8.71 -3.89
N THR A 71 -13.23 -8.66 -4.56
CA THR A 71 -12.53 -9.88 -5.04
C THR A 71 -11.75 -10.60 -3.93
N LEU A 72 -11.42 -9.92 -2.83
CA LEU A 72 -10.68 -10.52 -1.72
C LEU A 72 -11.58 -11.40 -0.84
N SER A 73 -10.99 -12.42 -0.21
CA SER A 73 -11.64 -13.21 0.83
C SER A 73 -12.11 -12.32 1.99
N LYS A 74 -13.15 -12.75 2.72
CA LYS A 74 -13.75 -11.97 3.81
C LYS A 74 -12.71 -11.55 4.84
N GLU A 75 -11.83 -12.46 5.25
CA GLU A 75 -10.78 -12.20 6.24
C GLU A 75 -9.79 -11.13 5.76
N MET A 76 -9.25 -11.29 4.55
CA MET A 76 -8.28 -10.35 3.96
C MET A 76 -8.90 -8.97 3.74
N ARG A 77 -10.15 -8.95 3.25
CA ARG A 77 -10.91 -7.71 3.05
C ARG A 77 -11.05 -6.93 4.36
N GLN A 78 -11.31 -7.59 5.48
CA GLN A 78 -11.45 -6.92 6.78
C GLN A 78 -10.16 -6.29 7.26
N VAL A 79 -9.00 -6.89 6.99
CA VAL A 79 -7.69 -6.30 7.32
C VAL A 79 -7.53 -4.94 6.63
N TYR A 80 -7.83 -4.88 5.33
CA TYR A 80 -7.78 -3.65 4.55
C TYR A 80 -8.83 -2.64 5.00
N LEU A 81 -10.09 -3.06 5.15
CA LEU A 81 -11.20 -2.19 5.52
C LEU A 81 -10.98 -1.50 6.87
N LYS A 82 -10.50 -2.23 7.88
CA LYS A 82 -10.24 -1.67 9.21
C LYS A 82 -9.29 -0.46 9.13
N LYS A 83 -8.14 -0.63 8.46
CA LYS A 83 -7.15 0.43 8.28
C LYS A 83 -7.68 1.54 7.36
N PHE A 84 -8.38 1.17 6.29
CA PHE A 84 -8.90 2.12 5.33
C PHE A 84 -9.96 3.05 5.95
N GLN A 85 -10.88 2.51 6.76
CA GLN A 85 -11.86 3.28 7.53
C GLN A 85 -11.19 4.24 8.52
N SER A 86 -10.11 3.81 9.18
CA SER A 86 -9.32 4.71 10.03
C SER A 86 -8.70 5.85 9.22
N SER A 87 -8.17 5.58 8.03
CA SER A 87 -7.64 6.62 7.12
C SER A 87 -8.74 7.59 6.69
N LEU A 88 -9.88 7.09 6.23
CA LEU A 88 -11.04 7.88 5.83
C LEU A 88 -11.45 8.82 6.96
N THR A 89 -11.65 8.28 8.15
CA THR A 89 -12.08 9.06 9.32
C THR A 89 -11.04 10.12 9.71
N TYR A 90 -9.75 9.73 9.75
CA TYR A 90 -8.67 10.63 10.13
C TYR A 90 -8.58 11.85 9.20
N TRP A 91 -8.63 11.64 7.88
CA TRP A 91 -8.44 12.71 6.91
C TRP A 91 -9.68 13.55 6.59
N THR A 92 -10.88 13.01 6.85
CA THR A 92 -12.15 13.72 6.59
C THR A 92 -12.74 14.38 7.85
N LYS A 93 -12.50 13.84 9.05
CA LYS A 93 -13.03 14.41 10.30
C LYS A 93 -12.00 15.24 11.05
N ASN A 94 -10.82 14.65 11.31
CA ASN A 94 -9.83 15.24 12.21
C ASN A 94 -8.84 16.16 11.46
N GLY A 95 -8.41 15.75 10.28
CA GLY A 95 -7.35 16.39 9.51
C GLY A 95 -5.96 15.82 9.83
N GLY A 96 -5.09 15.81 8.82
CA GLY A 96 -3.72 15.34 8.92
C GLY A 96 -2.71 16.47 8.78
N ALA A 97 -1.64 16.42 9.57
CA ALA A 97 -0.55 17.39 9.48
C ALA A 97 0.32 17.11 8.25
N LEU A 98 0.45 18.09 7.37
CA LEU A 98 1.26 18.04 6.16
C LEU A 98 2.32 19.16 6.19
N PRO A 99 3.54 18.92 5.65
CA PRO A 99 4.52 19.98 5.47
C PRO A 99 3.95 21.09 4.59
N GLU A 100 4.27 22.35 4.89
CA GLU A 100 3.73 23.51 4.16
C GLU A 100 4.00 23.43 2.65
N LYS A 101 5.18 22.91 2.25
CA LYS A 101 5.50 22.66 0.84
C LYS A 101 4.47 21.77 0.13
N VAL A 102 3.98 20.74 0.80
CA VAL A 102 2.97 19.82 0.26
C VAL A 102 1.61 20.52 0.19
N VAL A 103 1.30 21.38 1.16
CA VAL A 103 0.06 22.17 1.15
C VAL A 103 0.03 23.13 -0.04
N ARG A 104 1.14 23.80 -0.34
CA ARG A 104 1.25 24.64 -1.55
C ARG A 104 1.05 23.83 -2.83
N GLU A 105 1.66 22.64 -2.93
CA GLU A 105 1.41 21.72 -4.06
C GLU A 105 -0.06 21.28 -4.14
N LEU A 106 -0.79 21.18 -3.01
CA LEU A 106 -2.21 20.85 -2.99
C LEU A 106 -3.09 22.04 -3.40
N GLU A 107 -2.71 23.27 -3.08
CA GLU A 107 -3.42 24.49 -3.48
C GLU A 107 -3.40 24.70 -5.01
N GLU A 108 -2.39 24.15 -5.70
CA GLU A 108 -2.32 24.11 -7.17
C GLU A 108 -3.25 23.07 -7.81
N THR A 109 -3.96 22.25 -7.01
CA THR A 109 -4.87 21.21 -7.50
C THR A 109 -6.34 21.55 -7.24
N ASP A 110 -7.25 20.98 -8.02
CA ASP A 110 -8.71 21.16 -7.85
C ASP A 110 -9.31 20.40 -6.65
N LEU A 111 -8.49 20.00 -5.68
CA LEU A 111 -8.92 19.22 -4.53
C LEU A 111 -9.61 20.10 -3.48
N GLN A 112 -10.77 19.66 -3.01
CA GLN A 112 -11.51 20.38 -1.97
C GLN A 112 -11.04 19.98 -0.56
N PHE A 113 -10.27 20.88 0.07
CA PHE A 113 -9.80 20.72 1.44
C PHE A 113 -9.92 22.02 2.25
N GLU A 114 -9.77 21.89 3.57
CA GLU A 114 -9.80 22.96 4.54
C GLU A 114 -8.47 22.99 5.30
N ASN A 115 -7.89 24.18 5.42
CA ASN A 115 -6.68 24.41 6.20
C ASN A 115 -7.08 24.80 7.63
N LEU A 116 -6.78 23.93 8.60
CA LEU A 116 -7.08 24.11 10.02
C LEU A 116 -5.94 24.83 10.78
N GLY A 117 -4.93 25.32 10.07
CA GLY A 117 -3.79 26.05 10.63
C GLY A 117 -2.72 25.14 11.21
N ASN A 118 -2.02 25.63 12.24
CA ASN A 118 -0.86 24.94 12.81
C ASN A 118 -1.29 23.73 13.67
N PRO A 119 -0.51 22.63 13.68
CA PRO A 119 -0.81 21.47 14.50
C PRO A 119 -0.74 21.82 15.99
N LYS A 120 -1.83 21.56 16.73
CA LYS A 120 -1.94 21.83 18.17
C LYS A 120 -1.35 20.72 19.05
N ASN A 121 -0.44 19.90 18.52
CA ASN A 121 0.13 18.77 19.25
C ASN A 121 1.54 19.08 19.77
N ASN A 122 1.96 18.38 20.84
CA ASN A 122 3.28 18.54 21.45
C ASN A 122 4.41 17.89 20.62
N ARG A 123 4.30 17.87 19.28
CA ARG A 123 5.31 17.28 18.40
C ARG A 123 6.26 18.37 17.90
N ASN A 124 7.56 18.10 18.03
CA ASN A 124 8.59 18.96 17.46
C ASN A 124 8.77 18.63 15.97
N TYR A 125 8.25 19.48 15.10
CA TYR A 125 8.44 19.36 13.66
C TYR A 125 9.73 20.07 13.23
N LYS A 126 10.51 19.44 12.34
CA LYS A 126 11.70 20.06 11.74
C LYS A 126 11.38 21.18 10.74
N GLN A 127 10.16 21.16 10.21
CA GLN A 127 9.66 22.06 9.18
C GLN A 127 8.25 22.52 9.55
N GLU A 128 7.78 23.64 9.00
CA GLU A 128 6.41 24.09 9.22
C GLU A 128 5.40 23.09 8.65
N HIS A 129 4.39 22.77 9.45
CA HIS A 129 3.29 21.90 9.07
C HIS A 129 1.96 22.64 9.24
N LYS A 130 1.01 22.32 8.36
CA LYS A 130 -0.38 22.75 8.49
C LYS A 130 -1.29 21.52 8.55
N VAL A 131 -2.35 21.61 9.32
CA VAL A 131 -3.35 20.54 9.43
C VAL A 131 -4.37 20.71 8.32
N ILE A 132 -4.45 19.73 7.43
CA ILE A 132 -5.37 19.74 6.29
C ILE A 132 -6.45 18.69 6.49
N ARG A 133 -7.70 19.08 6.25
CA ARG A 133 -8.88 18.21 6.27
C ARG A 133 -9.53 18.20 4.90
N PHE A 134 -9.77 17.02 4.33
CA PHE A 134 -10.44 16.89 3.05
C PHE A 134 -11.97 16.81 3.25
N LYS A 135 -12.73 17.57 2.46
CA LYS A 135 -14.21 17.50 2.49
C LYS A 135 -14.70 16.14 1.99
N LYS A 136 -14.09 15.65 0.91
CA LYS A 136 -14.28 14.30 0.37
C LYS A 136 -12.92 13.63 0.25
N TYR A 137 -12.85 12.34 0.55
CA TYR A 137 -11.62 11.58 0.36
C TYR A 137 -11.22 11.59 -1.13
N PRO A 138 -10.00 12.05 -1.47
CA PRO A 138 -9.62 12.29 -2.86
C PRO A 138 -9.43 10.98 -3.64
N ASP A 139 -9.78 11.02 -4.93
CA ASP A 139 -9.65 9.86 -5.82
C ASP A 139 -8.19 9.63 -6.24
N ASP A 140 -7.53 10.69 -6.72
CA ASP A 140 -6.10 10.77 -7.03
C ASP A 140 -5.53 12.09 -6.49
N VAL A 141 -4.22 12.14 -6.26
CA VAL A 141 -3.50 13.32 -5.82
C VAL A 141 -2.20 13.41 -6.65
N PRO A 142 -2.18 14.21 -7.72
CA PRO A 142 -1.08 14.26 -8.69
C PRO A 142 0.10 15.13 -8.20
N ILE A 143 0.54 14.94 -6.96
CA ILE A 143 1.67 15.66 -6.36
C ILE A 143 2.91 14.78 -6.28
N LYS A 144 4.10 15.39 -6.16
CA LYS A 144 5.37 14.64 -6.07
C LYS A 144 5.41 13.74 -4.84
N ASN A 145 4.94 14.26 -3.71
CA ASN A 145 4.91 13.54 -2.43
C ASN A 145 3.56 12.88 -2.15
N PHE A 146 2.99 12.17 -3.15
CA PHE A 146 1.66 11.56 -3.02
C PHE A 146 1.55 10.61 -1.81
N ARG A 147 2.66 10.02 -1.33
CA ARG A 147 2.69 9.17 -0.13
C ARG A 147 2.36 9.90 1.18
N LEU A 148 2.35 11.23 1.20
CA LEU A 148 1.96 12.00 2.38
C LEU A 148 0.46 12.26 2.43
N VAL A 149 -0.22 12.24 1.28
CA VAL A 149 -1.63 12.64 1.15
C VAL A 149 -2.51 11.42 0.89
N PRO A 150 -3.64 11.26 1.57
CA PRO A 150 -4.55 10.12 1.35
C PRO A 150 -5.08 10.10 -0.09
N SER A 151 -5.38 8.93 -0.65
CA SER A 151 -6.20 8.81 -1.87
C SER A 151 -6.70 7.39 -2.10
N TYR A 152 -7.79 7.24 -2.87
CA TYR A 152 -8.28 5.92 -3.30
C TYR A 152 -7.23 5.19 -4.16
N LYS A 153 -6.49 5.93 -5.01
CA LYS A 153 -5.37 5.38 -5.78
C LYS A 153 -4.31 4.73 -4.89
N ARG A 154 -3.95 5.34 -3.75
CA ARG A 154 -3.00 4.73 -2.80
C ARG A 154 -3.54 3.43 -2.25
N MET A 155 -4.83 3.39 -1.90
CA MET A 155 -5.45 2.17 -1.41
C MET A 155 -5.46 1.07 -2.48
N CYS A 156 -5.71 1.40 -3.75
CA CYS A 156 -5.55 0.47 -4.87
C CYS A 156 -4.13 -0.08 -4.94
N ILE A 157 -3.11 0.80 -4.93
CA ILE A 157 -1.71 0.39 -4.95
C ILE A 157 -1.38 -0.56 -3.79
N THR A 158 -1.89 -0.27 -2.59
CA THR A 158 -1.72 -1.10 -1.40
C THR A 158 -2.30 -2.51 -1.59
N ILE A 159 -3.51 -2.61 -2.16
CA ILE A 159 -4.13 -3.92 -2.44
C ILE A 159 -3.38 -4.66 -3.55
N LEU A 160 -3.07 -4.00 -4.68
CA LEU A 160 -2.38 -4.59 -5.82
C LEU A 160 -0.98 -5.10 -5.48
N LYS A 161 -0.29 -4.43 -4.56
CA LYS A 161 1.03 -4.85 -4.04
C LYS A 161 0.96 -5.88 -2.92
N ASN A 162 -0.24 -6.37 -2.58
CA ASN A 162 -0.49 -7.29 -1.47
C ASN A 162 0.10 -6.78 -0.13
N ASP A 163 0.08 -5.46 0.08
CA ASP A 163 0.58 -4.82 1.29
C ASP A 163 -0.49 -4.86 2.38
N THR A 164 -0.62 -6.00 3.06
CA THR A 164 -1.57 -6.21 4.17
C THR A 164 -1.27 -5.34 5.39
N SER A 165 -0.03 -4.86 5.51
CA SER A 165 0.36 -3.91 6.55
C SER A 165 -0.13 -2.48 6.26
N CYS A 166 -0.55 -2.19 5.02
CA CYS A 166 -0.95 -0.87 4.54
C CYS A 166 0.14 0.21 4.74
N GLN A 167 1.41 -0.17 4.61
CA GLN A 167 2.55 0.76 4.68
C GLN A 167 2.47 1.83 3.58
N TYR A 168 2.00 1.47 2.38
CA TYR A 168 1.76 2.43 1.29
C TYR A 168 0.70 3.48 1.63
N MET A 169 -0.15 3.24 2.62
CA MET A 169 -1.12 4.20 3.16
C MET A 169 -0.58 4.97 4.38
N GLY A 170 0.68 4.73 4.78
CA GLY A 170 1.33 5.37 5.92
C GLY A 170 1.09 4.66 7.26
N PHE A 171 0.52 3.45 7.27
CA PHE A 171 0.34 2.70 8.51
C PHE A 171 1.62 1.98 8.93
N GLY A 172 1.89 2.00 10.25
CA GLY A 172 2.87 1.12 10.87
C GLY A 172 2.29 -0.26 11.18
N GLN A 173 3.18 -1.22 11.46
CA GLN A 173 2.76 -2.55 11.92
C GLN A 173 2.11 -2.46 13.29
N THR A 174 0.99 -3.18 13.47
CA THR A 174 0.30 -3.24 14.78
C THR A 174 1.04 -4.17 15.74
N LYS A 175 0.75 -4.06 17.05
CA LYS A 175 1.28 -4.99 18.06
C LYS A 175 0.93 -6.45 17.73
N ASP A 176 -0.29 -6.69 17.28
CA ASP A 176 -0.77 -8.02 16.90
C ASP A 176 -0.01 -8.57 15.68
N GLU A 177 0.24 -7.75 14.66
CA GLU A 177 1.02 -8.13 13.48
C GLU A 177 2.47 -8.49 13.87
N LEU A 178 3.06 -7.70 14.76
CA LEU A 178 4.40 -7.97 15.29
C LEU A 178 4.43 -9.27 16.10
N GLN A 179 3.40 -9.54 16.91
CA GLN A 179 3.29 -10.79 17.67
C GLN A 179 3.13 -12.00 16.75
N LYS A 180 2.24 -11.94 15.76
CA LYS A 180 2.07 -13.01 14.76
C LYS A 180 3.37 -13.29 14.02
N LYS A 181 4.11 -12.25 13.64
CA LYS A 181 5.44 -12.37 13.05
C LYS A 181 6.41 -13.09 14.00
N LYS A 182 6.47 -12.70 15.27
CA LYS A 182 7.33 -13.36 16.28
C LYS A 182 6.99 -14.85 16.45
N VAL A 183 5.70 -15.19 16.50
CA VAL A 183 5.24 -16.59 16.60
C VAL A 183 5.65 -17.39 15.37
N ALA A 184 5.46 -16.84 14.17
CA ALA A 184 5.88 -17.48 12.93
C ALA A 184 7.40 -17.71 12.87
N MET A 185 8.20 -16.73 13.30
CA MET A 185 9.65 -16.86 13.38
C MET A 185 10.09 -17.95 14.36
N LYS A 186 9.52 -18.00 15.56
CA LYS A 186 9.81 -19.07 16.54
C LYS A 186 9.46 -20.45 16.00
N LYS A 187 8.32 -20.56 15.30
CA LYS A 187 7.93 -21.82 14.64
C LYS A 187 8.94 -22.21 13.55
N TRP A 188 9.41 -21.25 12.77
CA TRP A 188 10.44 -21.51 11.75
C TRP A 188 11.76 -21.96 12.36
N GLU A 189 12.20 -21.33 13.47
CA GLU A 189 13.39 -21.75 14.21
C GLU A 189 13.29 -23.18 14.73
N SER A 190 12.09 -23.67 15.07
CA SER A 190 11.91 -25.08 15.48
C SER A 190 12.05 -26.10 14.35
N PHE A 191 12.06 -25.67 13.09
CA PHE A 191 12.28 -26.52 11.92
C PHE A 191 13.73 -26.48 11.39
N LEU A 192 14.57 -25.60 11.94
CA LEU A 192 15.99 -25.48 11.64
C LEU A 192 16.82 -26.29 12.64
#